data_AF-A0A401TE56-F1
#
_entry.id   AF-A0A401TE56-F1
#
_cell.length_a   1.000
_cell.length_b   1.000
_cell.length_c   1.000
_cell.angle_alpha   90.00
_cell.angle_beta   90.00
_cell.angle_gamma   90.00
#
_symmetry.space_group_name_H-M   'P 1'
#
loop_
_entity.id
_entity.type
_entity.pdbx_description
1 polymer ?
#
loop_
_entity_poly.entity_id
_entity_poly.type
_entity_poly.pdbx_seq_one_letter_code
_entity_poly.pdbx_strand_id
1 'polypeptide(L)'
;SPLPFVFPVQFSLFTTIHKHCTLEEWKEFAVNNPDCLQNVAVSTGTSSSDFEKLTAILQHVPDVRYICLDVANGYSEHFVQSVKDVRKKFPDHTIM
;
A
#
# COMPACT_ATOMS: atom_id res chain seq x y z
N SER A 1 24.00 19.29 8.53
CA SER A 1 24.00 17.84 8.78
C SER A 1 24.29 17.14 7.46
N PRO A 2 25.08 16.06 7.41
CA PRO A 2 25.21 15.32 6.17
C PRO A 2 23.88 14.64 5.87
N LEU A 3 23.38 14.80 4.65
CA LEU A 3 22.21 14.07 4.15
C LEU A 3 22.52 12.57 4.22
N PRO A 4 21.57 11.72 4.64
CA PRO A 4 21.78 10.28 4.64
C PRO A 4 22.09 9.84 3.21
N PHE A 5 23.12 9.01 3.05
CA PHE A 5 23.38 8.29 1.81
C PHE A 5 22.18 7.38 1.54
N VAL A 6 21.19 7.87 0.80
CA VAL A 6 20.11 7.04 0.27
C VAL A 6 20.74 6.17 -0.80
N PHE A 7 20.92 4.88 -0.53
CA PHE A 7 21.31 3.95 -1.58
C PHE A 7 20.15 3.91 -2.59
N PRO A 8 20.40 4.16 -3.89
CA PRO A 8 19.32 4.19 -4.86
C PRO A 8 18.67 2.80 -4.94
N VAL A 9 17.34 2.75 -4.86
CA VAL A 9 16.55 1.58 -5.24
C VAL A 9 17.09 1.12 -6.59
N GLN A 10 17.64 -0.10 -6.64
CA GLN A 10 18.62 -0.53 -7.64
C GLN A 10 18.26 -0.18 -9.09
N PHE A 11 16.97 -0.27 -9.43
CA PHE A 11 16.43 0.06 -10.75
C PHE A 11 15.28 1.07 -10.72
N SER A 12 14.94 1.63 -9.55
CA SER A 12 13.82 2.56 -9.35
C SER A 12 12.47 2.07 -9.92
N LEU A 13 12.26 0.74 -9.94
CA LEU A 13 11.01 0.11 -10.35
C LEU A 13 9.95 0.23 -9.26
N PHE A 14 8.68 0.08 -9.65
CA PHE A 14 7.54 0.09 -8.74
C PHE A 14 6.98 -1.33 -8.55
N THR A 15 6.60 -1.67 -7.32
CA THR A 15 6.08 -3.01 -6.99
C THR A 15 4.74 -2.92 -6.25
N THR A 16 3.70 -3.52 -6.82
CA THR A 16 2.45 -3.79 -6.11
C THR A 16 2.59 -5.11 -5.34
N ILE A 17 2.68 -5.04 -4.01
CA ILE A 17 2.90 -6.23 -3.16
C ILE A 17 1.59 -6.99 -3.01
N HIS A 18 1.63 -8.31 -3.22
CA HIS A 18 0.44 -9.16 -3.22
C HIS A 18 -0.36 -9.07 -1.92
N LYS A 19 -1.69 -9.10 -2.02
CA LYS A 19 -2.61 -8.90 -0.88
C LYS A 19 -2.51 -9.97 0.24
N HIS A 20 -1.83 -11.08 -0.03
CA HIS A 20 -1.66 -12.16 0.94
C HIS A 20 -0.56 -11.90 1.98
N CYS A 21 0.36 -10.94 1.78
CA CYS A 21 1.35 -10.55 2.79
C CYS A 21 0.68 -10.13 4.10
N THR A 22 1.04 -10.76 5.20
CA THR A 22 0.57 -10.48 6.55
C THR A 22 1.07 -9.13 7.08
N LEU A 23 0.46 -8.64 8.16
CA LEU A 23 0.90 -7.40 8.80
C LEU A 23 2.34 -7.49 9.31
N GLU A 24 2.75 -8.65 9.85
CA GLU A 24 4.10 -8.83 10.38
C GLU A 24 5.15 -8.85 9.26
N GLU A 25 4.86 -9.48 8.13
CA GLU A 25 5.73 -9.41 6.94
C GLU A 25 5.89 -7.97 6.43
N TRP A 26 4.84 -7.15 6.49
CA TRP A 26 4.92 -5.73 6.14
C TRP A 26 5.79 -4.92 7.12
N LYS A 27 5.67 -5.17 8.42
CA LYS A 27 6.51 -4.53 9.44
C LYS A 27 7.98 -4.91 9.25
N GLU A 28 8.25 -6.19 9.07
CA GLU A 28 9.60 -6.71 8.82
C GLU A 28 10.18 -6.12 7.53
N PHE A 29 9.40 -6.11 6.45
CA PHE A 29 9.80 -5.51 5.18
C PHE A 29 10.18 -4.03 5.33
N ALA A 30 9.37 -3.25 6.05
CA ALA A 30 9.61 -1.83 6.26
C ALA A 30 10.85 -1.54 7.09
N VAL A 31 11.12 -2.34 8.12
CA VAL A 31 12.34 -2.22 8.94
C VAL A 31 13.58 -2.53 8.12
N ASN A 32 13.52 -3.56 7.28
CA ASN A 32 14.67 -4.04 6.51
C ASN A 32 14.91 -3.23 5.22
N ASN A 33 13.88 -2.55 4.69
CA ASN A 33 13.92 -1.88 3.37
C ASN A 33 13.26 -0.49 3.39
N PRO A 34 13.63 0.43 4.29
CA PRO A 34 12.97 1.73 4.42
C PRO A 34 13.01 2.56 3.12
N ASP A 35 14.12 2.51 2.39
CA ASP A 35 14.29 3.25 1.14
C ASP A 35 13.37 2.76 0.00
N CYS A 36 12.86 1.53 0.09
CA CYS A 36 11.96 0.94 -0.90
C CYS A 36 10.50 1.35 -0.71
N LEU A 37 10.10 1.88 0.46
CA LEU A 37 8.71 2.14 0.81
C LEU A 37 8.02 3.17 -0.11
N GLN A 38 8.80 4.07 -0.71
CA GLN A 38 8.33 5.06 -1.67
C GLN A 38 7.95 4.47 -3.05
N ASN A 39 8.35 3.22 -3.33
CA ASN A 39 8.19 2.54 -4.62
C ASN A 39 7.27 1.31 -4.53
N VAL A 40 6.53 1.14 -3.44
CA VAL A 40 5.62 0.00 -3.26
C VAL A 40 4.18 0.44 -3.02
N ALA A 41 3.24 -0.44 -3.37
CA ALA A 41 1.83 -0.30 -3.02
C ALA A 41 1.35 -1.50 -2.20
N VAL A 42 0.43 -1.24 -1.26
CA VAL A 42 -0.35 -2.30 -0.61
C VAL A 42 -1.49 -2.71 -1.55
N SER A 43 -1.51 -3.97 -2.00
CA SER A 43 -2.66 -4.49 -2.76
C SER A 43 -3.80 -4.91 -1.83
N THR A 44 -5.03 -4.59 -2.22
CA THR A 44 -6.24 -4.88 -1.45
C THR A 44 -7.42 -5.18 -2.39
N GLY A 45 -8.37 -5.99 -1.91
CA GLY A 45 -9.65 -6.21 -2.59
C GLY A 45 -10.74 -5.29 -2.05
N THR A 46 -12.00 -5.70 -2.24
CA THR A 46 -13.17 -4.92 -1.79
C THR A 46 -13.89 -5.53 -0.59
N SER A 47 -13.35 -6.60 0.01
CA SER A 47 -13.96 -7.21 1.20
C SER A 47 -13.68 -6.40 2.47
N SER A 48 -14.50 -6.58 3.50
CA SER A 48 -14.26 -5.93 4.80
C SER A 48 -12.92 -6.37 5.43
N SER A 49 -12.57 -7.65 5.32
CA SER A 49 -11.29 -8.15 5.83
C SER A 49 -10.09 -7.58 5.07
N ASP A 50 -10.21 -7.38 3.76
CA ASP A 50 -9.16 -6.72 2.97
C ASP A 50 -8.98 -5.26 3.39
N PHE A 51 -10.09 -4.56 3.68
CA PHE A 51 -10.06 -3.17 4.14
C PHE A 51 -9.49 -3.00 5.56
N GLU A 52 -9.84 -3.91 6.49
CA GLU A 52 -9.25 -3.96 7.83
C GLU A 52 -7.74 -4.20 7.77
N LYS A 53 -7.31 -5.15 6.93
CA LYS A 53 -5.90 -5.46 6.72
C LYS A 53 -5.13 -4.29 6.11
N LEU A 54 -5.68 -3.66 5.07
CA LEU A 54 -5.13 -2.43 4.49
C LEU A 54 -4.93 -1.36 5.57
N THR A 55 -5.95 -1.14 6.40
CA THR A 55 -5.92 -0.14 7.47
C THR A 55 -4.83 -0.45 8.48
N ALA A 56 -4.72 -1.70 8.91
CA ALA A 56 -3.68 -2.11 9.84
C ALA A 56 -2.27 -1.91 9.25
N ILE A 57 -2.05 -2.26 7.97
CA ILE A 57 -0.75 -2.09 7.31
C ILE A 57 -0.36 -0.61 7.25
N LEU A 58 -1.23 0.26 6.73
CA LEU A 58 -0.92 1.69 6.57
C LEU A 58 -0.79 2.44 7.91
N GLN A 59 -1.43 1.97 8.98
CA GLN A 59 -1.24 2.52 10.32
C GLN A 59 0.13 2.17 10.92
N HIS A 60 0.68 0.99 10.60
CA HIS A 60 1.99 0.55 11.11
C HIS A 60 3.15 0.93 10.19
N VAL A 61 2.88 1.13 8.89
CA VAL A 61 3.86 1.49 7.87
C VAL A 61 3.40 2.75 7.13
N PRO A 62 3.41 3.93 7.79
CA PRO A 62 2.85 5.18 7.24
C PRO A 62 3.64 5.74 6.05
N ASP A 63 4.85 5.26 5.80
CA ASP A 63 5.70 5.68 4.69
C ASP A 63 5.25 5.09 3.33
N VAL A 64 4.39 4.07 3.33
CA VAL A 64 3.79 3.55 2.11
C VAL A 64 2.70 4.50 1.63
N ARG A 65 2.90 5.10 0.45
CA ARG A 65 2.02 6.16 -0.09
C ARG A 65 0.99 5.68 -1.11
N TYR A 66 1.05 4.41 -1.49
CA TYR A 66 0.28 3.86 -2.61
C TYR A 66 -0.60 2.68 -2.18
N ILE A 67 -1.82 2.66 -2.71
CA ILE A 67 -2.79 1.60 -2.52
C ILE A 67 -3.18 1.09 -3.89
N CYS A 68 -3.08 -0.22 -4.10
CA CYS A 68 -3.52 -0.90 -5.32
C CYS A 68 -4.85 -1.60 -5.03
N LEU A 69 -5.96 -1.07 -5.55
CA LEU A 69 -7.29 -1.66 -5.34
C LEU A 69 -7.62 -2.58 -6.52
N ASP A 70 -7.47 -3.89 -6.32
CA ASP A 70 -7.51 -4.88 -7.39
C ASP A 70 -8.76 -5.78 -7.30
N VAL A 71 -9.52 -5.84 -8.40
CA VAL A 71 -10.69 -6.69 -8.58
C VAL A 71 -10.77 -7.21 -10.02
N ALA A 72 -11.33 -8.41 -10.20
CA ALA A 72 -11.57 -8.95 -11.53
C ALA A 72 -12.60 -8.15 -12.35
N ASN A 73 -13.54 -7.45 -11.69
CA ASN A 73 -14.58 -6.65 -12.34
C ASN A 73 -14.67 -5.22 -11.76
N GLY A 74 -13.95 -4.30 -12.38
CA GLY A 74 -13.93 -2.88 -12.00
C GLY A 74 -15.16 -2.07 -12.39
N TYR A 75 -16.15 -2.64 -13.10
CA TYR A 75 -17.35 -1.92 -13.54
C TYR A 75 -18.49 -1.93 -12.50
N SER A 76 -18.31 -2.64 -11.38
CA SER A 76 -19.36 -2.78 -10.36
C SER A 76 -19.52 -1.51 -9.51
N GLU A 77 -20.75 -1.17 -9.15
CA GLU A 77 -21.02 -0.08 -8.19
C GLU A 77 -20.38 -0.35 -6.83
N HIS A 78 -20.25 -1.64 -6.46
CA HIS A 78 -19.54 -2.06 -5.26
C HIS A 78 -18.07 -1.62 -5.29
N PHE A 79 -17.36 -1.80 -6.41
CA PHE A 79 -15.98 -1.33 -6.56
C PHE A 79 -15.90 0.20 -6.49
N VAL A 80 -16.81 0.91 -7.14
CA VAL A 80 -16.89 2.38 -7.05
C VAL A 80 -17.06 2.84 -5.60
N GLN A 81 -17.90 2.15 -4.83
CA GLN A 81 -18.08 2.44 -3.41
C GLN A 81 -16.81 2.15 -2.59
N SER A 82 -16.14 1.02 -2.85
CA SER A 82 -14.86 0.70 -2.19
C SER A 82 -13.78 1.75 -2.46
N VAL A 83 -13.67 2.27 -3.69
CA VAL A 83 -12.73 3.36 -4.01
C VAL A 83 -13.06 4.62 -3.20
N LYS A 84 -14.34 4.99 -3.07
CA LYS A 84 -14.78 6.14 -2.26
C LYS A 84 -14.45 5.96 -0.79
N ASP A 85 -14.68 4.77 -0.24
CA ASP A 85 -14.43 4.46 1.17
C ASP A 85 -12.93 4.49 1.49
N VAL A 86 -12.10 3.92 0.61
CA VAL A 86 -10.63 4.00 0.71
C VAL A 86 -10.14 5.44 0.60
N ARG A 87 -10.62 6.22 -0.36
CA ARG A 87 -10.25 7.65 -0.49
C ARG A 87 -10.67 8.45 0.74
N LYS A 88 -11.86 8.21 1.29
CA LYS A 88 -12.34 8.88 2.51
C LYS A 88 -11.46 8.57 3.72
N LYS A 89 -10.96 7.34 3.83
CA LYS A 89 -10.10 6.90 4.94
C LYS A 89 -8.64 7.36 4.78
N PHE A 90 -8.13 7.35 3.55
CA PHE A 90 -6.73 7.63 3.21
C PHE A 90 -6.62 8.78 2.19
N PRO A 91 -6.95 10.03 2.59
CA PRO A 91 -7.06 11.16 1.67
C PRO A 91 -5.74 11.53 0.98
N ASP A 92 -4.59 11.22 1.58
CA ASP A 92 -3.27 11.58 1.07
C ASP A 92 -2.56 10.45 0.32
N HIS A 93 -3.18 9.28 0.20
CA HIS A 93 -2.60 8.14 -0.53
C HIS A 93 -2.98 8.18 -2.00
N THR A 94 -2.06 7.79 -2.87
CA THR A 94 -2.38 7.55 -4.29
C THR A 94 -3.09 6.20 -4.39
N ILE A 95 -4.27 6.18 -5.01
CA ILE A 95 -5.05 4.95 -5.24
C ILE A 95 -4.93 4.64 -6.73
N MET A 96 -4.47 3.44 -7.04
CA MET A 96 -4.37 2.90 -8.40
C MET A 96 -5.23 1.66 -8.55
#